data_AF-A0A1G3R3D1-F1
#
_entry.id   AF-A0A1G3R3D1-F1
#
_cell.length_a   1.000
_cell.length_b   1.000
_cell.length_c   1.000
_cell.angle_alpha   90.00
_cell.angle_beta   90.00
_cell.angle_gamma   90.00
#
_symmetry.space_group_name_H-M   'P 1'
#
loop_
_entity.id
_entity.type
_entity.pdbx_description
1 polymer ?
#
loop_
_entity_poly.entity_id
_entity_poly.type
_entity_poly.pdbx_seq_one_letter_code
_entity_poly.pdbx_strand_id
1 'polypeptide(L)'
;MRLDDLRIDVGRRRQVPLARCRVAFDYCSKPVPVGQDPAWASKPQVLLDGRALFPEIALLMLFQKAGWKGVWFDPVHRRTYDKMPNVSKGVGLDTRVASVLAKVSAAALAGRRASCWDLVLWDGRTVLFVDTAPGPAAPGHARVAWLDAALRTGLSLGQFLAVEWETRKVVARKKQKPSG
;
A
#
# COMPACT_ATOMS: atom_id res chain seq x y z
N MET A 1 11.63 -7.66 8.67
CA MET A 1 11.48 -6.42 7.89
C MET A 1 12.88 -5.82 7.73
N ARG A 2 13.31 -5.52 6.50
CA ARG A 2 14.57 -4.82 6.24
C ARG A 2 14.23 -3.43 5.72
N LEU A 3 14.82 -2.41 6.33
CA LEU A 3 14.66 -1.01 5.96
C LEU A 3 15.94 -0.53 5.28
N ASP A 4 15.81 0.13 4.14
CA ASP A 4 16.89 0.77 3.39
C ASP A 4 16.35 1.94 2.56
N ASP A 5 17.22 2.65 1.85
CA ASP A 5 16.83 3.82 1.05
C ASP A 5 16.80 3.50 -0.45
N LEU A 6 15.68 3.83 -1.10
CA LEU A 6 15.52 3.85 -2.55
C LEU A 6 15.75 5.27 -3.09
N ARG A 7 16.62 5.44 -4.09
CA ARG A 7 16.81 6.72 -4.76
C ARG A 7 15.75 6.92 -5.84
N ILE A 8 14.98 7.99 -5.74
CA ILE A 8 13.93 8.34 -6.71
C ILE A 8 14.22 9.70 -7.33
N ASP A 9 14.15 9.76 -8.65
CA ASP A 9 14.19 11.01 -9.40
C ASP A 9 12.84 11.72 -9.31
N VAL A 10 12.85 12.89 -8.67
CA VAL A 10 11.70 13.76 -8.49
C VAL A 10 11.92 15.04 -9.30
N GLY A 11 10.94 15.42 -10.11
CA GLY A 11 11.03 16.62 -10.96
C GLY A 11 12.13 16.55 -12.02
N ARG A 12 12.73 17.71 -12.36
CA ARG A 12 13.79 17.83 -13.38
C ARG A 12 15.19 17.71 -12.74
N ARG A 13 15.56 16.52 -12.24
CA ARG A 13 16.91 16.13 -11.72
C ARG A 13 17.16 16.25 -10.21
N ARG A 14 16.15 16.08 -9.35
CA ARG A 14 16.39 15.95 -7.91
C ARG A 14 16.25 14.48 -7.49
N GLN A 15 17.32 13.87 -6.99
CA GLN A 15 17.23 12.58 -6.32
C GLN A 15 16.90 12.75 -4.85
N VAL A 16 15.91 12.02 -4.38
CA VAL A 16 15.54 11.97 -2.95
C VAL A 16 15.66 10.53 -2.43
N PRO A 17 16.09 10.33 -1.18
CA PRO A 17 15.99 9.03 -0.52
C PRO A 17 14.52 8.80 -0.11
N LEU A 18 13.95 7.70 -0.57
CA LEU A 18 12.66 7.19 -0.12
C LEU A 18 12.91 5.97 0.76
N ALA A 19 12.32 5.96 1.96
CA ALA A 19 12.37 4.79 2.82
C ALA A 19 11.74 3.59 2.09
N ARG A 20 12.44 2.46 2.13
CA ARG A 20 12.02 1.21 1.50
C ARG A 20 12.02 0.07 2.50
N CYS A 21 10.97 -0.73 2.45
CA CYS A 21 10.78 -1.91 3.27
C CYS A 21 10.57 -3.14 2.39
N ARG A 22 11.14 -4.29 2.82
CA ARG A 22 10.85 -5.60 2.22
C ARG A 22 10.06 -6.49 3.17
N VAL A 23 8.99 -7.09 2.65
CA VAL A 23 8.16 -8.07 3.36
C VAL A 23 8.00 -9.36 2.56
N ALA A 24 7.98 -10.49 3.24
CA ALA A 24 7.62 -11.77 2.64
C ALA A 24 6.27 -12.22 3.21
N PHE A 25 5.32 -12.49 2.32
CA PHE A 25 4.07 -13.13 2.68
C PHE A 25 4.10 -14.63 2.37
N ASP A 26 3.24 -15.38 3.04
CA ASP A 26 3.05 -16.78 2.71
C ASP A 26 2.29 -16.89 1.38
N TYR A 27 2.68 -17.83 0.53
CA TYR A 27 2.02 -18.07 -0.74
C TYR A 27 0.56 -18.51 -0.55
N CYS A 28 -0.37 -17.89 -1.28
CA CYS A 28 -1.78 -18.27 -1.26
C CYS A 28 -2.07 -19.31 -2.35
N SER A 29 -2.26 -20.57 -1.97
CA SER A 29 -2.63 -21.65 -2.90
C SER A 29 -4.13 -21.72 -3.21
N LYS A 30 -4.96 -21.00 -2.45
CA LYS A 30 -6.43 -21.00 -2.56
C LYS A 30 -6.95 -19.56 -2.47
N PRO A 31 -6.85 -18.76 -3.56
CA PRO A 31 -7.38 -17.40 -3.58
C PRO A 31 -8.90 -17.42 -3.43
N VAL A 32 -9.46 -16.38 -2.81
CA VAL A 32 -10.91 -16.22 -2.64
C VAL A 32 -11.49 -15.29 -3.71
N PRO A 33 -12.72 -15.52 -4.21
CA PRO A 33 -13.36 -14.59 -5.12
C PRO A 33 -13.62 -13.24 -4.43
N VAL A 34 -13.20 -12.15 -5.08
CA VAL A 34 -13.35 -10.77 -4.57
C VAL A 34 -14.47 -9.99 -5.28
N GLY A 35 -14.93 -10.50 -6.42
CA GLY A 35 -16.00 -9.92 -7.22
C GLY A 35 -15.93 -10.44 -8.65
N GLN A 36 -16.89 -10.04 -9.49
CA GLN A 36 -16.87 -10.31 -10.93
C GLN A 36 -16.02 -9.31 -11.71
N ASP A 37 -15.53 -8.25 -11.06
CA ASP A 37 -14.69 -7.24 -11.69
C ASP A 37 -13.33 -7.84 -12.12
N PRO A 38 -12.95 -7.76 -13.41
CA PRO A 38 -11.69 -8.29 -13.91
C PRO A 38 -10.44 -7.70 -13.23
N ALA A 39 -10.49 -6.44 -12.79
CA ALA A 39 -9.38 -5.78 -12.09
C ALA A 39 -9.10 -6.41 -10.71
N TRP A 40 -10.14 -6.93 -10.05
CA TRP A 40 -9.98 -7.67 -8.79
C TRP A 40 -9.70 -9.16 -9.02
N ALA A 41 -10.31 -9.77 -10.06
CA ALA A 41 -10.13 -11.19 -10.36
C ALA A 41 -8.69 -11.55 -10.75
N SER A 42 -7.99 -10.64 -11.44
CA SER A 42 -6.60 -10.82 -11.87
C SER A 42 -5.56 -10.46 -10.80
N LYS A 43 -5.99 -9.86 -9.69
CA LYS A 43 -5.07 -9.35 -8.67
C LYS A 43 -4.51 -10.49 -7.81
N PRO A 44 -3.18 -10.57 -7.60
CA PRO A 44 -2.59 -11.63 -6.79
C PRO A 44 -3.10 -11.58 -5.36
N GLN A 45 -3.20 -12.75 -4.73
CA GLN A 45 -3.51 -12.87 -3.31
C GLN A 45 -2.35 -13.51 -2.56
N VAL A 46 -2.15 -13.04 -1.33
CA VAL A 46 -1.17 -13.53 -0.38
C VAL A 46 -1.86 -14.06 0.86
N LEU A 47 -1.19 -14.92 1.61
CA LEU A 47 -1.70 -15.48 2.85
C LEU A 47 -1.12 -14.71 4.04
N LEU A 48 -2.01 -14.18 4.88
CA LEU A 48 -1.67 -13.57 6.17
C LEU A 48 -2.62 -14.11 7.24
N ASP A 49 -2.07 -14.71 8.30
CA ASP A 49 -2.83 -15.33 9.38
C ASP A 49 -3.93 -16.30 8.90
N GLY A 50 -3.63 -17.09 7.88
CA GLY A 50 -4.58 -18.04 7.29
C GLY A 50 -5.66 -17.40 6.41
N ARG A 51 -5.58 -16.10 6.12
CA ARG A 51 -6.54 -15.38 5.27
C ARG A 51 -5.92 -15.04 3.92
N ALA A 52 -6.64 -15.33 2.84
CA ALA A 52 -6.28 -14.91 1.49
C ALA A 52 -6.69 -13.44 1.28
N LEU A 53 -5.72 -12.58 0.96
CA LEU A 53 -5.90 -11.14 0.88
C LEU A 53 -5.10 -10.58 -0.30
N PHE A 54 -5.51 -9.42 -0.83
CA PHE A 54 -4.60 -8.63 -1.65
C PHE A 54 -3.39 -8.17 -0.82
N PRO A 55 -2.17 -8.10 -1.40
CA PRO A 55 -0.97 -7.66 -0.72
C PRO A 55 -1.13 -6.33 0.03
N GLU A 56 -1.84 -5.37 -0.57
CA GLU A 56 -2.10 -4.05 0.01
C GLU A 56 -3.00 -4.15 1.25
N ILE A 57 -4.03 -5.01 1.21
CA ILE A 57 -4.89 -5.26 2.36
C ILE A 57 -4.15 -6.05 3.46
N ALA A 58 -3.28 -6.99 3.08
CA ALA A 58 -2.42 -7.69 4.02
C ALA A 58 -1.47 -6.72 4.75
N LEU A 59 -0.85 -5.79 4.01
CA LEU A 59 -0.03 -4.72 4.57
C LEU A 59 -0.84 -3.79 5.47
N LEU A 60 -2.01 -3.35 5.01
CA LEU A 60 -2.92 -2.54 5.81
C LEU A 60 -3.24 -3.22 7.15
N MET A 61 -3.53 -4.52 7.14
CA MET A 61 -3.78 -5.29 8.36
C MET A 61 -2.56 -5.34 9.29
N LEU A 62 -1.33 -5.45 8.76
CA LEU A 62 -0.12 -5.39 9.57
C LEU A 62 0.05 -4.03 10.25
N PHE A 63 -0.19 -2.93 9.53
CA PHE A 63 -0.16 -1.59 10.11
C PHE A 63 -1.28 -1.39 11.16
N GLN A 64 -2.48 -1.90 10.88
CA GLN A 64 -3.59 -1.86 11.83
C GLN A 64 -3.30 -2.60 13.14
N LYS A 65 -2.65 -3.77 13.07
CA LYS A 65 -2.16 -4.49 14.25
C LYS A 65 -1.13 -3.70 15.05
N ALA A 66 -0.37 -2.83 14.39
CA ALA A 66 0.58 -1.92 15.03
C ALA A 66 -0.07 -0.61 15.53
N GLY A 67 -1.39 -0.49 15.49
CA GLY A 67 -2.14 0.65 16.01
C GLY A 67 -2.50 1.74 14.98
N TRP A 68 -2.07 1.60 13.72
CA TRP A 68 -2.39 2.57 12.69
C TRP A 68 -3.82 2.42 12.20
N LYS A 69 -4.45 3.53 11.82
CA LYS A 69 -5.63 3.51 10.96
C LYS A 69 -5.18 3.64 9.51
N GLY A 70 -6.03 3.23 8.57
CA GLY A 70 -5.63 3.28 7.18
C GLY A 70 -6.68 2.80 6.21
N VAL A 71 -6.46 3.15 4.95
CA VAL A 71 -7.21 2.63 3.81
C VAL A 71 -6.28 2.24 2.68
N TRP A 72 -6.69 1.24 1.92
CA TRP A 72 -6.18 0.99 0.57
C TRP A 72 -6.96 1.85 -0.43
N PHE A 73 -6.24 2.58 -1.28
CA PHE A 73 -6.79 3.36 -2.39
C PHE A 73 -6.82 2.51 -3.65
N ASP A 74 -8.02 2.25 -4.17
CA ASP A 74 -8.23 1.58 -5.44
C ASP A 74 -8.34 2.62 -6.57
N PRO A 75 -7.29 2.80 -7.39
CA PRO A 75 -7.29 3.80 -8.45
C PRO A 75 -8.26 3.47 -9.59
N VAL A 76 -8.59 2.19 -9.81
CA VAL A 76 -9.50 1.75 -10.88
C VAL A 76 -10.92 2.16 -10.53
N HIS A 77 -11.34 1.88 -9.30
CA HIS A 77 -12.69 2.17 -8.83
C HIS A 77 -12.83 3.55 -8.18
N ARG A 78 -11.72 4.26 -7.96
CA ARG A 78 -11.63 5.53 -7.23
C ARG A 78 -12.30 5.44 -5.86
N ARG A 79 -12.06 4.33 -5.17
CA ARG A 79 -12.64 4.02 -3.85
C ARG A 79 -11.55 3.68 -2.85
N THR A 80 -11.85 3.88 -1.59
CA THR A 80 -10.99 3.54 -0.46
C THR A 80 -11.60 2.39 0.32
N TYR A 81 -10.78 1.43 0.72
CA TYR A 81 -11.20 0.23 1.44
C TYR A 81 -10.37 0.02 2.70
N ASP A 82 -11.03 -0.34 3.80
CA ASP A 82 -10.40 -0.79 5.06
C ASP A 82 -10.18 -2.31 5.13
N LYS A 83 -10.83 -3.05 4.21
CA LYS A 83 -10.85 -4.51 4.10
C LYS A 83 -10.90 -4.91 2.63
N MET A 84 -10.97 -6.21 2.34
CA MET A 84 -11.18 -6.69 0.98
C MET A 84 -12.50 -6.17 0.37
N PRO A 85 -12.56 -5.87 -0.94
CA PRO A 85 -13.78 -5.38 -1.59
C PRO A 85 -15.01 -6.29 -1.50
N ASN A 86 -14.82 -7.61 -1.38
CA ASN A 86 -15.92 -8.55 -1.14
C ASN A 86 -16.48 -8.50 0.30
N VAL A 87 -15.79 -7.83 1.23
CA VAL A 87 -16.16 -7.71 2.64
C VAL A 87 -16.59 -6.29 3.00
N SER A 88 -16.12 -5.27 2.25
CA SER A 88 -16.38 -3.86 2.51
C SER A 88 -16.86 -3.16 1.24
N LYS A 89 -17.90 -2.32 1.36
CA LYS A 89 -18.41 -1.49 0.24
C LYS A 89 -17.53 -0.26 -0.03
N GLY A 90 -16.46 -0.09 0.75
CA GLY A 90 -15.62 1.10 0.78
C GLY A 90 -15.91 1.95 2.02
N VAL A 91 -14.96 2.81 2.36
CA VAL A 91 -14.99 3.66 3.55
C VAL A 91 -14.58 5.08 3.22
N GLY A 92 -15.18 6.05 3.91
CA GLY A 92 -14.75 7.43 3.84
C GLY A 92 -13.38 7.64 4.50
N LEU A 93 -12.73 8.73 4.11
CA LEU A 93 -11.49 9.18 4.72
C LEU A 93 -11.78 10.09 5.91
N ASP A 94 -10.90 10.06 6.90
CA ASP A 94 -10.86 11.09 7.94
C ASP A 94 -10.69 12.48 7.28
N THR A 95 -11.41 13.49 7.79
CA THR A 95 -11.44 14.84 7.19
C THR A 95 -10.05 15.45 7.04
N ARG A 96 -9.15 15.19 8.00
CA ARG A 96 -7.77 15.67 7.93
C ARG A 96 -7.00 14.98 6.81
N VAL A 97 -7.13 13.67 6.70
CA VAL A 97 -6.47 12.87 5.65
C VAL A 97 -6.98 13.28 4.28
N ALA A 98 -8.30 13.45 4.15
CA ALA A 98 -8.94 13.96 2.94
C ALA A 98 -8.42 15.36 2.56
N SER A 99 -8.25 16.25 3.53
CA SER A 99 -7.69 17.60 3.32
C SER A 99 -6.25 17.55 2.82
N VAL A 100 -5.40 16.68 3.39
CA VAL A 100 -4.02 16.47 2.91
C VAL A 100 -4.03 15.98 1.46
N LEU A 101 -4.83 14.96 1.15
CA LEU A 101 -4.94 14.41 -0.21
C LEU A 101 -5.44 15.46 -1.22
N ALA A 102 -6.45 16.25 -0.85
CA ALA A 102 -6.95 17.33 -1.68
C ALA A 102 -5.88 18.39 -1.94
N LYS A 103 -5.12 18.78 -0.90
CA LYS A 103 -4.01 19.75 -1.02
C LYS A 103 -2.93 19.26 -1.98
N VAL A 104 -2.49 18.01 -1.86
CA VAL A 104 -1.49 17.43 -2.77
C VAL A 104 -2.03 17.31 -4.19
N SER A 105 -3.29 16.86 -4.33
CA SER A 105 -3.91 16.70 -5.65
C SER A 105 -4.05 18.03 -6.37
N ALA A 106 -4.38 19.12 -5.67
CA ALA A 106 -4.43 20.47 -6.22
C ALA A 106 -3.04 21.00 -6.64
N ALA A 107 -1.97 20.54 -5.99
CA ALA A 107 -0.59 20.91 -6.32
C ALA A 107 0.05 20.03 -7.41
N ALA A 108 -0.62 18.95 -7.81
CA ALA A 108 -0.23 18.16 -8.96
C ALA A 108 -0.47 18.98 -10.23
N LEU A 109 0.55 19.10 -11.09
CA LEU A 109 0.47 19.91 -12.31
C LEU A 109 -0.69 19.42 -13.20
N ALA A 110 -1.53 20.36 -13.64
CA ALA A 110 -2.60 20.09 -14.60
C ALA A 110 -2.04 19.35 -15.83
N GLY A 111 -2.66 18.22 -16.19
CA GLY A 111 -2.22 17.37 -17.31
C GLY A 111 -1.22 16.26 -16.94
N ARG A 112 -0.64 16.24 -15.74
CA ARG A 112 0.10 15.06 -15.24
C ARG A 112 -0.87 14.08 -14.60
N ARG A 113 -0.88 12.83 -15.07
CA ARG A 113 -1.56 11.71 -14.38
C ARG A 113 -0.85 11.46 -13.04
N ALA A 114 -1.20 12.19 -11.98
CA ALA A 114 -0.78 11.91 -10.63
C ALA A 114 -1.76 10.91 -10.01
N SER A 115 -1.24 9.81 -9.46
CA SER A 115 -2.03 8.85 -8.70
C SER A 115 -1.58 8.89 -7.27
N CYS A 116 -2.55 8.84 -6.35
CA CYS A 116 -2.24 8.58 -4.95
C CYS A 116 -1.50 7.24 -4.82
N TRP A 117 -0.75 7.12 -3.73
CA TRP A 117 -0.07 5.90 -3.31
C TRP A 117 -1.11 4.86 -2.85
N ASP A 118 -0.71 3.60 -2.84
CA ASP A 118 -1.64 2.48 -2.66
C ASP A 118 -2.29 2.48 -1.28
N LEU A 119 -1.55 2.77 -0.20
CA LEU A 119 -2.11 2.93 1.14
C LEU A 119 -1.97 4.36 1.65
N VAL A 120 -2.99 4.79 2.40
CA VAL A 120 -2.95 6.01 3.20
C VAL A 120 -3.23 5.61 4.64
N LEU A 121 -2.23 5.78 5.50
CA LEU A 121 -2.25 5.39 6.89
C LEU A 121 -2.17 6.63 7.78
N TRP A 122 -2.76 6.58 8.97
CA TRP A 122 -2.66 7.65 9.94
C TRP A 122 -2.69 7.14 11.38
N ASP A 123 -1.96 7.85 12.23
CA ASP A 123 -2.00 7.71 13.68
C ASP A 123 -1.85 9.09 14.32
N GLY A 124 -2.87 9.51 15.07
CA GLY A 124 -2.98 10.85 15.65
C GLY A 124 -2.76 11.97 14.61
N ARG A 125 -1.59 12.60 14.64
CA ARG A 125 -1.22 13.70 13.74
C ARG A 125 -0.37 13.27 12.54
N THR A 126 0.08 12.02 12.51
CA THR A 126 0.98 11.50 11.49
C THR A 126 0.17 10.88 10.36
N VAL A 127 0.56 11.18 9.12
CA VAL A 127 0.03 10.54 7.91
C VAL A 127 1.19 9.90 7.18
N LEU A 128 1.03 8.65 6.75
CA LEU A 128 2.01 7.86 6.03
C LEU A 128 1.38 7.34 4.73
N PHE A 129 2.08 7.55 3.62
CA PHE A 129 1.73 7.09 2.28
C PHE A 129 2.60 5.89 1.93
N VAL A 130 1.97 4.80 1.45
CA VAL A 130 2.69 3.57 1.14
C VAL A 130 2.43 3.13 -0.30
N ASP A 131 3.50 2.94 -1.07
CA ASP A 131 3.46 2.35 -2.40
C ASP A 131 3.87 0.89 -2.30
N THR A 132 3.20 0.01 -3.02
CA THR A 132 3.42 -1.43 -2.90
C THR A 132 3.77 -2.03 -4.25
N ALA A 133 4.73 -2.95 -4.27
CA ALA A 133 5.10 -3.63 -5.50
C ALA A 133 5.56 -5.08 -5.26
N PRO A 134 5.26 -6.00 -6.19
CA PRO A 134 5.85 -7.33 -6.18
C PRO A 134 7.34 -7.25 -6.53
N GLY A 135 8.21 -7.63 -5.59
CA GLY A 135 9.65 -7.61 -5.76
C GLY A 135 10.27 -6.22 -5.92
N PRO A 136 11.55 -6.15 -6.35
CA PRO A 136 12.25 -4.88 -6.53
C PRO A 136 11.65 -4.04 -7.66
N ALA A 137 10.93 -2.98 -7.31
CA ALA A 137 10.36 -2.06 -8.27
C ALA A 137 10.35 -0.64 -7.72
N ALA A 138 10.68 0.32 -8.59
CA ALA A 138 10.51 1.73 -8.27
C ALA A 138 9.04 2.14 -8.45
N PRO A 139 8.55 3.13 -7.67
CA PRO A 139 7.23 3.70 -7.91
C PRO A 139 7.08 4.22 -9.34
N GLY A 140 5.93 3.99 -9.95
CA GLY A 140 5.65 4.45 -11.31
C GLY A 140 5.63 5.99 -11.43
N HIS A 141 5.81 6.51 -12.64
CA HIS A 141 5.88 7.96 -12.92
C HIS A 141 4.71 8.78 -12.30
N ALA A 142 3.50 8.21 -12.27
CA ALA A 142 2.33 8.85 -11.68
C ALA A 142 2.47 9.09 -10.16
N ARG A 143 3.04 8.10 -9.45
CA ARG A 143 3.25 8.18 -7.99
C ARG A 143 4.45 9.05 -7.64
N VAL A 144 5.48 9.04 -8.49
CA VAL A 144 6.61 9.97 -8.40
C VAL A 144 6.15 11.42 -8.62
N ALA A 145 5.28 11.67 -9.60
CA ALA A 145 4.68 12.99 -9.80
C ALA A 145 3.81 13.44 -8.61
N TRP A 146 3.11 12.49 -7.97
CA TRP A 146 2.35 12.76 -6.76
C TRP A 146 3.27 13.07 -5.56
N LEU A 147 4.35 12.31 -5.38
CA LEU A 147 5.39 12.58 -4.38
C LEU A 147 5.99 13.99 -4.56
N ASP A 148 6.36 14.36 -5.79
CA ASP A 148 6.86 15.70 -6.12
C ASP A 148 5.89 16.79 -5.68
N ALA A 149 4.59 16.63 -5.99
CA ALA A 149 3.55 17.55 -5.57
C ALA A 149 3.43 17.60 -4.03
N ALA A 150 3.47 16.45 -3.36
CA ALA A 150 3.37 16.37 -1.92
C ALA A 150 4.49 17.12 -1.21
N LEU A 151 5.73 16.93 -1.66
CA LEU A 151 6.90 17.63 -1.12
C LEU A 151 6.77 19.15 -1.28
N ARG A 152 6.26 19.63 -2.43
CA ARG A 152 5.98 21.07 -2.63
C ARG A 152 4.91 21.62 -1.71
N THR A 153 3.97 20.78 -1.25
CA THR A 153 2.93 21.19 -0.29
C THR A 153 3.36 21.12 1.18
N GLY A 154 4.61 20.74 1.44
CA GLY A 154 5.22 20.70 2.77
C GLY A 154 5.19 19.34 3.46
N LEU A 155 4.83 18.25 2.78
CA LEU A 155 4.98 16.90 3.34
C LEU A 155 6.47 16.52 3.36
N SER A 156 6.88 15.75 4.35
CA SER A 156 8.26 15.27 4.48
C SER A 156 8.44 13.88 3.86
N LEU A 157 9.68 13.54 3.48
CA LEU A 157 10.01 12.21 2.95
C LEU A 157 9.73 11.09 3.97
N GLY A 158 9.79 11.38 5.28
CA GLY A 158 9.46 10.43 6.34
C GLY A 158 7.98 10.03 6.38
N GLN A 159 7.13 10.68 5.58
CA GLN A 159 5.72 10.33 5.39
C GLN A 159 5.50 9.41 4.19
N PHE A 160 6.56 8.86 3.61
CA PHE A 160 6.49 8.00 2.43
C PHE A 160 7.29 6.72 2.65
N LEU A 161 6.73 5.61 2.20
CA LEU A 161 7.34 4.29 2.30
C LEU A 161 7.06 3.46 1.04
N ALA A 162 8.11 2.99 0.37
CA ALA A 162 7.97 1.93 -0.63
C ALA A 162 8.01 0.57 0.07
N VAL A 163 7.06 -0.30 -0.22
CA VAL A 163 7.05 -1.68 0.28
C VAL A 163 7.12 -2.65 -0.89
N GLU A 164 8.26 -3.33 -0.97
CA GLU A 164 8.44 -4.47 -1.86
C GLU A 164 7.95 -5.73 -1.13
N TRP A 165 7.13 -6.53 -1.80
CA TRP A 165 6.65 -7.80 -1.25
C TRP A 165 7.00 -8.97 -2.14
N GLU A 166 7.24 -10.11 -1.51
CA GLU A 166 7.44 -11.40 -2.18
C GLU A 166 6.58 -12.48 -1.53
N THR A 167 6.43 -13.62 -2.22
CA THR A 167 5.80 -14.80 -1.63
C THR A 167 6.84 -15.86 -1.34
N ARG A 168 6.71 -16.52 -0.18
CA ARG A 168 7.49 -17.70 0.16
C ARG A 168 6.58 -18.93 0.17
N LYS A 169 7.10 -20.05 -0.33
CA LYS A 169 6.42 -21.34 -0.17
C LYS A 169 6.53 -21.76 1.29
N VAL A 170 5.39 -21.91 1.95
CA VAL A 170 5.35 -22.51 3.29
C VAL A 170 5.22 -24.01 3.13
N VAL A 171 6.25 -24.76 3.50
CA VAL A 171 6.13 -26.20 3.69
C VAL A 171 5.29 -26.39 4.95
N ALA A 172 4.15 -27.08 4.84
CA ALA A 172 3.27 -27.33 5.97
C ALA A 172 4.07 -27.99 7.12
N ARG A 173 4.23 -27.29 8.24
CA ARG A 173 4.72 -27.94 9.46
C ARG A 173 3.67 -28.97 9.86
N LYS A 174 3.99 -30.26 9.73
CA LYS A 174 3.19 -31.34 10.34
C LYS A 174 3.04 -30.99 11.82
N LYS A 175 1.80 -30.75 12.27
CA LYS A 175 1.49 -30.72 13.71
C LYS A 175 1.95 -32.05 14.29
N GLN A 176 3.00 -32.05 15.10
CA GLN A 176 3.28 -33.20 15.94
C GLN A 176 2.06 -33.39 16.84
N LYS A 177 1.42 -34.56 16.72
CA LYS A 177 0.38 -35.00 17.66
C LYS A 177 1.02 -35.00 19.05
N PRO A 178 0.38 -34.43 20.08
CA PRO A 178 0.83 -34.64 21.45
C PRO A 178 0.75 -36.15 21.72
N SER A 179 1.88 -36.75 22.07
CA SER A 179 1.93 -38.08 22.67
C SER A 179 1.22 -37.99 24.02
N GLY A 180 0.08 -38.66 24.13
CA GLY A 180 -0.62 -38.88 25.39
C GLY A 180 0.10 -39.87 26.28
#